data_AF-A0A1S8TE20-F1
#
_entry.id   AF-A0A1S8TE20-F1
#
_cell.length_a   1.000
_cell.length_b   1.000
_cell.length_c   1.000
_cell.angle_alpha   90.00
_cell.angle_beta   90.00
_cell.angle_gamma   90.00
#
_symmetry.space_group_name_H-M   'P 1'
#
loop_
_entity.id
_entity.type
_entity.pdbx_description
1 polymer ?
#
loop_
_entity_poly.entity_id
_entity_poly.type
_entity_poly.pdbx_seq_one_letter_code
_entity_poly.pdbx_strand_id
1 'polypeptide(L)'
;MKILRQTIKSILVILIIFTVMINTQSKTFSSPNNGKPINVGVILFSLENSTIRQLKQELENLQKEQKIKVSVFDAKDNVSIQSEILDPLLKSKPDLIISMIADPREYSVRNFIMQVKSRNIPLILFDVDPEVVKKVLKDCNKVAFVLPDSKKAGEAQGEIITVL
;
A
#
# COMPACT_ATOMS: atom_id res chain seq x y z
N MET A 1 -3.05 36.63 -4.92
CA MET A 1 -2.94 35.71 -3.76
C MET A 1 -3.11 34.22 -4.09
N LYS A 2 -3.95 33.80 -5.07
CA LYS A 2 -4.09 32.38 -5.44
C LYS A 2 -2.79 31.74 -5.95
N ILE A 3 -2.07 32.44 -6.82
CA ILE A 3 -0.79 31.97 -7.42
C ILE A 3 0.30 31.82 -6.35
N LEU A 4 0.36 32.75 -5.38
CA LEU A 4 1.29 32.67 -4.23
C LEU A 4 0.95 31.48 -3.32
N ARG A 5 -0.33 31.23 -3.05
CA ARG A 5 -0.77 30.09 -2.24
C ARG A 5 -0.51 28.75 -2.94
N GLN A 6 -0.56 28.71 -4.27
CA GLN A 6 -0.33 27.52 -5.08
C GLN A 6 1.16 27.19 -5.24
N THR A 7 2.01 28.21 -5.33
CA THR A 7 3.47 28.06 -5.29
C THR A 7 3.95 27.62 -3.91
N ILE A 8 3.39 28.18 -2.81
CA ILE A 8 3.70 27.73 -1.44
C ILE A 8 3.31 26.26 -1.22
N LYS A 9 2.14 25.81 -1.68
CA LYS A 9 1.73 24.40 -1.59
C LYS A 9 2.68 23.47 -2.36
N SER A 10 3.11 23.88 -3.56
CA SER A 10 4.04 23.08 -4.37
C SER A 10 5.41 22.96 -3.71
N ILE A 11 5.92 24.04 -3.12
CA ILE A 11 7.19 24.05 -2.36
C ILE A 11 7.08 23.14 -1.13
N LEU A 12 5.95 23.17 -0.41
CA LEU A 12 5.72 22.34 0.77
C LEU A 12 5.72 20.85 0.43
N VAL A 13 5.10 20.46 -0.69
CA VAL A 13 5.07 19.06 -1.16
C VAL A 13 6.46 18.58 -1.56
N ILE A 14 7.25 19.42 -2.24
CA ILE A 14 8.64 19.09 -2.60
C ILE A 14 9.51 18.93 -1.35
N LEU A 15 9.31 19.76 -0.33
CA LEU A 15 10.04 19.70 0.94
C LEU A 15 9.76 18.40 1.71
N ILE A 16 8.50 17.93 1.69
CA ILE A 16 8.09 16.66 2.32
C ILE A 16 8.73 15.46 1.59
N ILE A 17 8.84 15.52 0.26
CA ILE A 17 9.52 14.47 -0.53
C ILE A 17 11.03 14.44 -0.20
N PHE A 18 11.63 15.61 0.01
CA PHE A 18 13.07 15.74 0.30
C PHE A 18 13.45 15.25 1.71
N THR A 19 12.60 15.45 2.71
CA THR A 19 12.87 14.99 4.10
C THR A 19 12.72 13.48 4.26
N VAL A 20 11.92 12.82 3.42
CA VAL A 20 11.83 11.35 3.36
C VAL A 20 13.11 10.72 2.79
N MET A 21 13.85 11.44 1.92
CA MET A 21 15.11 10.96 1.34
C MET A 21 16.29 10.98 2.32
N ILE A 22 16.31 11.90 3.29
CA ILE A 22 17.48 12.14 4.17
C ILE A 22 17.59 11.12 5.33
N ASN A 23 16.49 10.49 5.75
CA ASN A 23 16.48 9.56 6.90
C ASN A 23 16.78 8.09 6.55
N THR A 24 17.26 7.81 5.34
CA THR A 24 17.78 6.48 4.99
C THR A 24 19.29 6.58 4.78
N GLN A 25 20.07 5.90 5.63
CA GLN A 25 21.52 5.75 5.41
C GLN A 25 21.74 5.06 4.06
N SER A 26 22.26 5.87 3.12
CA SER A 26 22.81 5.60 1.80
C SER A 26 22.86 4.14 1.30
N LYS A 27 22.03 3.84 0.31
CA LYS A 27 22.56 3.57 -1.03
C LYS A 27 21.89 4.53 -2.01
N THR A 28 22.68 5.45 -2.52
CA THR A 28 22.38 6.32 -3.64
C THR A 28 21.84 5.50 -4.81
N PHE A 29 20.55 5.62 -5.13
CA PHE A 29 20.06 5.26 -6.46
C PHE A 29 20.35 6.41 -7.41
N SER A 30 21.61 6.48 -7.82
CA SER A 30 22.04 7.25 -8.97
C SER A 30 21.63 6.55 -10.27
N SER A 31 21.22 7.36 -11.25
CA SER A 31 21.07 7.09 -12.68
C SER A 31 19.67 6.68 -13.17
N PRO A 32 19.19 7.24 -14.32
CA PRO A 32 18.00 6.74 -15.02
C PRO A 32 18.32 5.35 -15.57
N ASN A 33 18.15 4.34 -14.72
CA ASN A 33 18.77 3.06 -14.94
C ASN A 33 17.94 2.22 -15.91
N ASN A 34 18.61 1.66 -16.91
CA ASN A 34 18.19 0.51 -17.69
C ASN A 34 18.03 -0.77 -16.83
N GLY A 35 17.69 -0.66 -15.53
CA GLY A 35 17.63 -1.75 -14.54
C GLY A 35 16.39 -2.64 -14.65
N LYS A 36 16.46 -3.85 -14.09
CA LYS A 36 15.36 -4.83 -14.05
C LYS A 36 14.08 -4.19 -13.48
N PRO A 37 12.87 -4.52 -14.00
CA PRO A 37 11.63 -4.01 -13.43
C PRO A 37 11.46 -4.43 -11.97
N ILE A 38 10.90 -3.51 -11.17
CA ILE A 38 10.54 -3.75 -9.76
C ILE A 38 9.38 -4.75 -9.74
N ASN A 39 9.54 -5.86 -9.04
CA ASN A 39 8.56 -6.94 -8.96
C ASN A 39 7.66 -6.74 -7.74
N VAL A 40 6.37 -6.51 -7.97
CA VAL A 40 5.37 -6.21 -6.95
C VAL A 40 4.37 -7.37 -6.88
N GLY A 41 4.26 -7.98 -5.69
CA GLY A 41 3.19 -8.93 -5.38
C GLY A 41 2.00 -8.21 -4.76
N VAL A 42 0.80 -8.47 -5.25
CA VAL A 42 -0.43 -7.84 -4.75
C VAL A 42 -1.43 -8.92 -4.35
N ILE A 43 -1.81 -8.97 -3.08
CA ILE A 43 -2.85 -9.88 -2.58
C ILE A 43 -4.09 -9.05 -2.23
N LEU A 44 -5.14 -9.18 -3.05
CA LEU A 44 -6.40 -8.46 -2.86
C LEU A 44 -7.39 -9.28 -2.05
N PHE A 45 -8.27 -8.60 -1.31
CA PHE A 45 -9.26 -9.20 -0.43
C PHE A 45 -10.23 -10.11 -1.21
N SER A 46 -10.93 -9.56 -2.20
CA SER A 46 -11.83 -10.33 -3.07
C SER A 46 -12.06 -9.60 -4.40
N LEU A 47 -11.90 -10.30 -5.52
CA LEU A 47 -12.23 -9.76 -6.85
C LEU A 47 -13.73 -9.77 -7.18
N GLU A 48 -14.58 -10.25 -6.27
CA GLU A 48 -16.04 -10.10 -6.42
C GLU A 48 -16.50 -8.65 -6.19
N ASN A 49 -15.71 -7.86 -5.45
CA ASN A 49 -15.96 -6.43 -5.23
C ASN A 49 -15.53 -5.61 -6.47
N SER A 50 -16.46 -4.83 -7.04
CA SER A 50 -16.21 -4.01 -8.23
C SER A 50 -15.12 -2.95 -8.04
N THR A 51 -15.06 -2.30 -6.88
CA THR A 51 -14.01 -1.32 -6.54
C THR A 51 -12.64 -1.99 -6.47
N ILE A 52 -12.56 -3.21 -5.91
CA ILE A 52 -11.30 -3.98 -5.87
C ILE A 52 -10.90 -4.45 -7.27
N ARG A 53 -11.85 -4.81 -8.15
CA ARG A 53 -11.56 -5.08 -9.56
C ARG A 53 -11.00 -3.86 -10.28
N GLN A 54 -11.53 -2.67 -10.01
CA GLN A 54 -10.99 -1.43 -10.57
C GLN A 54 -9.57 -1.18 -10.05
N LEU A 55 -9.32 -1.35 -8.76
CA LEU A 55 -7.97 -1.24 -8.19
C LEU A 55 -6.99 -2.20 -8.86
N LYS A 56 -7.40 -3.45 -9.12
CA LYS A 56 -6.59 -4.42 -9.90
C LYS A 56 -6.23 -3.85 -11.28
N GLN A 57 -7.20 -3.32 -12.02
CA GLN A 57 -6.97 -2.76 -13.35
C GLN A 57 -6.01 -1.56 -13.31
N GLU A 58 -6.16 -0.67 -12.33
CA GLU A 58 -5.27 0.48 -12.14
C GLU A 58 -3.84 0.03 -11.84
N LEU A 59 -3.66 -0.94 -10.93
CA LEU A 59 -2.35 -1.51 -10.62
C LEU A 59 -1.72 -2.21 -11.82
N GLU A 60 -2.51 -2.92 -12.62
CA GLU A 60 -2.02 -3.57 -13.85
C GLU A 60 -1.62 -2.53 -14.91
N ASN A 61 -2.37 -1.43 -15.03
CA ASN A 61 -2.08 -0.34 -15.96
C ASN A 61 -0.79 0.40 -15.60
N LEU A 62 -0.43 0.52 -14.32
CA LEU A 62 0.84 1.14 -13.91
C LEU A 62 2.07 0.46 -14.53
N GLN A 63 1.99 -0.84 -14.87
CA GLN A 63 3.08 -1.55 -15.57
C GLN A 63 3.35 -1.02 -16.99
N LYS A 64 2.38 -0.32 -17.59
CA LYS A 64 2.53 0.27 -18.94
C LYS A 64 3.28 1.60 -18.88
N GLU A 65 3.18 2.31 -17.76
CA GLU A 65 3.73 3.65 -17.57
C GLU A 65 5.04 3.64 -16.78
N GLN A 66 5.22 2.64 -15.92
CA GLN A 66 6.34 2.51 -15.01
C GLN A 66 7.09 1.20 -15.24
N LYS A 67 8.38 1.17 -14.90
CA LYS A 67 9.21 -0.03 -15.01
C LYS A 67 8.97 -1.01 -13.85
N ILE A 68 7.73 -1.46 -13.71
CA ILE A 68 7.28 -2.39 -12.67
C ILE A 68 6.63 -3.62 -13.30
N LYS A 69 6.68 -4.74 -12.60
CA LYS A 69 5.95 -5.97 -12.91
C LYS A 69 5.05 -6.29 -11.72
N VAL A 70 3.75 -6.36 -11.95
CA VAL A 70 2.73 -6.56 -10.92
C VAL A 70 2.12 -7.95 -11.10
N SER A 71 2.10 -8.73 -10.02
CA SER A 71 1.43 -10.03 -9.95
C SER A 71 0.29 -9.93 -8.94
N VAL A 72 -0.94 -10.00 -9.42
CA VAL A 72 -2.15 -9.84 -8.59
C VAL A 72 -2.75 -11.21 -8.26
N PHE A 73 -3.09 -11.41 -7.00
CA PHE A 73 -3.69 -12.62 -6.45
C PHE A 73 -5.00 -12.27 -5.73
N ASP A 74 -5.97 -13.17 -5.81
CA ASP A 74 -7.29 -13.03 -5.20
C ASP A 74 -7.39 -13.94 -3.98
N ALA A 75 -7.51 -13.35 -2.79
CA ALA A 75 -7.68 -14.09 -1.54
C ALA A 75 -9.10 -14.64 -1.34
N LYS A 76 -10.08 -14.19 -2.15
CA LYS A 76 -11.48 -14.64 -2.09
C LYS A 76 -12.11 -14.56 -0.71
N ASP A 77 -11.79 -13.49 0.04
CA ASP A 77 -12.25 -13.28 1.42
C ASP A 77 -11.98 -14.50 2.32
N ASN A 78 -10.80 -15.11 2.17
CA ASN A 78 -10.46 -16.35 2.85
C ASN A 78 -9.02 -16.33 3.34
N VAL A 79 -8.86 -16.42 4.67
CA VAL A 79 -7.55 -16.40 5.34
C VAL A 79 -6.67 -17.58 4.92
N SER A 80 -7.24 -18.77 4.72
CA SER A 80 -6.48 -19.95 4.28
C SER A 80 -5.95 -19.76 2.86
N ILE A 81 -6.79 -19.27 1.94
CA ILE A 81 -6.36 -18.97 0.56
C ILE A 81 -5.29 -17.87 0.55
N GLN A 82 -5.46 -16.82 1.36
CA GLN A 82 -4.43 -15.78 1.52
C GLN A 82 -3.10 -16.36 2.01
N SER A 83 -3.14 -17.28 2.98
CA SER A 83 -1.95 -17.95 3.49
C SER A 83 -1.28 -18.84 2.42
N GLU A 84 -2.07 -19.58 1.66
CA GLU A 84 -1.59 -20.42 0.55
C GLU A 84 -0.94 -19.60 -0.58
N ILE A 85 -1.43 -18.39 -0.82
CA ILE A 85 -0.85 -17.42 -1.79
C ILE A 85 0.45 -16.82 -1.26
N LEU A 86 0.51 -16.52 0.04
CA LEU A 86 1.65 -15.80 0.64
C LEU A 86 2.95 -16.60 0.52
N ASP A 87 2.93 -17.90 0.79
CA ASP A 87 4.11 -18.77 0.75
C ASP A 87 4.87 -18.77 -0.59
N PRO A 88 4.25 -19.08 -1.74
CA PRO A 88 4.91 -19.03 -3.04
C PRO A 88 5.30 -17.59 -3.41
N LEU A 89 4.51 -16.59 -3.02
CA LEU A 89 4.86 -15.19 -3.25
C LEU A 89 6.16 -14.83 -2.52
N LEU A 90 6.29 -15.16 -1.24
CA LEU A 90 7.52 -14.93 -0.47
C LEU A 90 8.73 -15.67 -1.07
N LYS A 91 8.54 -16.89 -1.57
CA LYS A 91 9.61 -17.66 -2.26
C LYS A 91 10.06 -17.01 -3.56
N SER A 92 9.16 -16.31 -4.27
CA SER A 92 9.50 -15.57 -5.49
C SER A 92 10.36 -14.32 -5.24
N LYS A 93 10.53 -13.91 -3.98
CA LYS A 93 11.31 -12.74 -3.54
C LYS A 93 10.94 -11.44 -4.28
N PRO A 94 9.66 -11.00 -4.20
CA PRO A 94 9.27 -9.73 -4.76
C PRO A 94 10.00 -8.58 -4.07
N ASP A 95 10.15 -7.47 -4.78
CA ASP A 95 10.75 -6.24 -4.28
C ASP A 95 9.80 -5.49 -3.34
N LEU A 96 8.48 -5.75 -3.45
CA LEU A 96 7.42 -5.17 -2.63
C LEU A 96 6.21 -6.11 -2.56
N ILE A 97 5.56 -6.19 -1.41
CA ILE A 97 4.22 -6.77 -1.26
C ILE A 97 3.21 -5.68 -0.91
N ILE A 98 2.07 -5.72 -1.58
CA ILE A 98 0.88 -4.94 -1.27
C ILE A 98 -0.23 -5.93 -0.90
N SER A 99 -0.93 -5.71 0.21
CA SER A 99 -2.00 -6.63 0.61
C SER A 99 -3.17 -5.95 1.30
N MET A 100 -4.37 -6.47 1.03
CA MET A 100 -5.54 -6.33 1.90
C MET A 100 -5.66 -7.62 2.72
N ILE A 101 -5.67 -7.52 4.04
CA ILE A 101 -5.71 -8.69 4.93
C ILE A 101 -7.14 -9.23 4.98
N ALA A 102 -7.31 -10.56 4.84
CA ALA A 102 -8.64 -11.18 4.88
C ALA A 102 -9.28 -11.10 6.28
N ASP A 103 -8.47 -11.17 7.33
CA ASP A 103 -8.91 -10.98 8.71
C ASP A 103 -8.26 -9.73 9.34
N PRO A 104 -9.03 -8.64 9.52
CA PRO A 104 -8.48 -7.37 9.99
C PRO A 104 -8.14 -7.34 11.49
N ARG A 105 -8.39 -8.44 12.24
CA ARG A 105 -8.08 -8.50 13.68
C ARG A 105 -6.58 -8.45 13.94
N GLU A 106 -6.24 -7.88 15.09
CA GLU A 106 -4.85 -7.59 15.49
C GLU A 106 -3.89 -8.77 15.34
N TYR A 107 -4.29 -9.96 15.82
CA TYR A 107 -3.45 -11.15 15.74
C TYR A 107 -3.12 -11.52 14.28
N SER A 108 -4.11 -11.51 13.41
CA SER A 108 -3.98 -11.90 12.00
C SER A 108 -3.12 -10.90 11.23
N VAL A 109 -3.34 -9.60 11.45
CA VAL A 109 -2.52 -8.52 10.89
C VAL A 109 -1.07 -8.65 11.37
N ARG A 110 -0.84 -8.81 12.68
CA ARG A 110 0.51 -8.97 13.25
C ARG A 110 1.21 -10.21 12.69
N ASN A 111 0.51 -11.34 12.62
CA ASN A 111 1.04 -12.59 12.08
C ASN A 111 1.46 -12.43 10.60
N PHE A 112 0.61 -11.81 9.78
CA PHE A 112 0.93 -11.53 8.38
C PHE A 112 2.18 -10.64 8.24
N ILE A 113 2.25 -9.54 9.01
CA ILE A 113 3.42 -8.65 9.04
C ILE A 113 4.69 -9.42 9.39
N MET A 114 4.64 -10.28 10.42
CA MET A 114 5.79 -11.05 10.88
C MET A 114 6.29 -12.04 9.82
N GLN A 115 5.37 -12.71 9.10
CA GLN A 115 5.72 -13.61 8.01
C GLN A 115 6.45 -12.88 6.87
N VAL A 116 5.94 -11.73 6.43
CA VAL A 116 6.59 -10.92 5.38
C VAL A 116 7.92 -10.34 5.87
N LYS A 117 7.95 -9.80 7.10
CA LYS A 117 9.15 -9.23 7.73
C LYS A 117 10.29 -10.24 7.84
N SER A 118 9.99 -11.51 8.09
CA SER A 118 11.00 -12.58 8.16
C SER A 118 11.81 -12.74 6.86
N ARG A 119 11.28 -12.24 5.73
CA ARG A 119 11.94 -12.23 4.42
C ARG A 119 12.57 -10.89 4.06
N ASN A 120 12.50 -9.88 4.94
CA ASN A 120 12.99 -8.52 4.72
C ASN A 120 12.39 -7.84 3.48
N ILE A 121 11.14 -8.18 3.14
CA ILE A 121 10.38 -7.60 2.02
C ILE A 121 9.57 -6.41 2.55
N PRO A 122 9.64 -5.21 1.92
CA PRO A 122 8.75 -4.11 2.25
C PRO A 122 7.27 -4.46 2.05
N LEU A 123 6.41 -3.96 2.92
CA LEU A 123 4.98 -4.29 2.92
C LEU A 123 4.11 -3.02 2.95
N ILE A 124 3.10 -2.98 2.10
CA ILE A 124 2.01 -2.00 2.17
C ILE A 124 0.72 -2.74 2.51
N LEU A 125 0.04 -2.34 3.57
CA LEU A 125 -1.26 -2.87 3.96
C LEU A 125 -2.36 -1.85 3.73
N PHE A 126 -3.41 -2.28 3.06
CA PHE A 126 -4.63 -1.51 2.87
C PHE A 126 -5.69 -1.93 3.89
N ASP A 127 -6.53 -0.97 4.26
CA ASP A 127 -7.79 -1.21 5.00
C ASP A 127 -7.61 -1.90 6.36
N VAL A 128 -6.51 -1.59 7.07
CA VAL A 128 -6.29 -2.02 8.45
C VAL A 128 -6.76 -0.94 9.42
N ASP A 129 -7.67 -1.29 10.32
CA ASP A 129 -8.20 -0.35 11.32
C ASP A 129 -7.09 0.41 12.07
N PRO A 130 -7.18 1.76 12.20
CA PRO A 130 -6.16 2.56 12.88
C PRO A 130 -5.84 2.11 14.32
N GLU A 131 -6.80 1.58 15.07
CA GLU A 131 -6.57 1.04 16.41
C GLU A 131 -5.76 -0.25 16.37
N VAL A 132 -5.94 -1.09 15.33
CA VAL A 132 -5.07 -2.25 15.09
C VAL A 132 -3.66 -1.79 14.71
N VAL A 133 -3.55 -0.81 13.81
CA VAL A 133 -2.26 -0.22 13.41
C VAL A 133 -1.47 0.24 14.64
N LYS A 134 -2.08 1.03 15.53
CA LYS A 134 -1.44 1.53 16.77
C LYS A 134 -0.82 0.41 17.62
N LYS A 135 -1.44 -0.77 17.66
CA LYS A 135 -0.98 -1.91 18.47
C LYS A 135 0.13 -2.71 17.81
N VAL A 136 0.19 -2.76 16.48
CA VAL A 136 1.20 -3.52 15.72
C VAL A 136 2.39 -2.67 15.25
N LEU A 137 2.29 -1.34 15.31
CA LEU A 137 3.35 -0.41 14.87
C LEU A 137 4.72 -0.70 15.50
N LYS A 138 4.75 -1.13 16.76
CA LYS A 138 5.99 -1.46 17.47
C LYS A 138 6.77 -2.60 16.80
N ASP A 139 6.08 -3.46 16.07
CA ASP A 139 6.68 -4.62 15.39
C ASP A 139 6.99 -4.34 13.92
N CYS A 140 6.56 -3.19 13.39
CA CYS A 140 6.65 -2.84 11.99
C CYS A 140 8.02 -2.23 11.66
N ASN A 141 8.82 -2.94 10.87
CA ASN A 141 9.95 -2.34 10.14
C ASN A 141 9.66 -2.49 8.64
N LYS A 142 9.73 -1.39 7.88
CA LYS A 142 9.36 -1.33 6.44
C LYS A 142 7.91 -1.73 6.12
N VAL A 143 6.97 -1.39 7.00
CA VAL A 143 5.53 -1.54 6.75
C VAL A 143 4.90 -0.16 6.64
N ALA A 144 4.10 0.06 5.60
CA ALA A 144 3.24 1.23 5.47
C ALA A 144 1.77 0.81 5.49
N PHE A 145 0.92 1.64 6.08
CA PHE A 145 -0.52 1.43 6.11
C PHE A 145 -1.19 2.52 5.27
N VAL A 146 -2.09 2.11 4.37
CA VAL A 146 -2.82 3.01 3.47
C VAL A 146 -4.31 2.86 3.74
N LEU A 147 -4.92 3.97 4.14
CA LEU A 147 -6.31 4.03 4.56
C LEU A 147 -6.99 5.22 3.89
N PRO A 148 -8.24 5.05 3.39
CA PRO A 148 -9.08 6.19 3.03
C PRO A 148 -9.30 7.09 4.24
N ASP A 149 -9.44 8.39 3.99
CA ASP A 149 -9.91 9.34 5.00
C ASP A 149 -11.43 9.25 5.12
N SER A 150 -11.91 8.22 5.83
CA SER A 150 -13.34 7.94 5.99
C SER A 150 -14.11 9.09 6.63
N LYS A 151 -13.44 9.92 7.45
CA LYS A 151 -14.05 11.12 8.04
C LYS A 151 -14.41 12.12 6.94
N LYS A 152 -13.47 12.45 6.05
CA LYS A 152 -13.75 13.35 4.92
C LYS A 152 -14.81 12.78 3.98
N ALA A 153 -14.81 11.47 3.75
CA ALA A 153 -15.84 10.83 2.93
C ALA A 153 -17.23 10.98 3.58
N GLY A 154 -17.35 10.76 4.89
CA GLY A 154 -18.59 10.95 5.63
C GLY A 154 -19.06 12.41 5.67
N GLU A 155 -18.14 13.37 5.84
CA GLU A 155 -18.44 14.81 5.76
C GLU A 155 -19.02 15.17 4.39
N ALA A 156 -18.37 14.73 3.30
CA ALA A 156 -18.86 14.97 1.94
C ALA A 156 -20.22 14.31 1.67
N GLN A 157 -20.46 13.09 2.19
CA GLN A 157 -21.75 12.43 2.10
C GLN A 157 -22.84 13.16 2.88
N GLY A 158 -22.50 13.71 4.06
CA GLY A 158 -23.41 14.53 4.85
C GLY A 158 -23.80 15.83 4.13
N GLU A 159 -22.82 16.51 3.51
CA GLU A 159 -23.07 17.71 2.70
C GLU A 159 -24.07 17.44 1.57
N ILE A 160 -23.96 16.29 0.88
CA ILE A 160 -24.91 15.90 -0.17
C ILE A 160 -26.34 15.79 0.39
N ILE A 161 -26.51 15.16 1.57
CA ILE A 161 -27.82 14.99 2.19
C ILE A 161 -28.43 16.34 2.59
N THR A 162 -27.62 17.29 3.07
CA THR A 162 -28.14 18.61 3.46
C THR A 162 -28.62 19.47 2.30
N VAL A 163 -28.28 19.10 1.06
CA VAL A 163 -28.67 19.82 -0.17
C VAL A 163 -29.85 19.15 -0.88
N LEU A 164 -30.33 17.99 -0.38
CA LEU A 164 -31.54 17.29 -0.85
C LEU A 164 -32.77 17.75 -0.06
#